data_AF-A0A521D4Q1-F1
#
_entry.id   AF-A0A521D4Q1-F1
#
_cell.length_a   1.000
_cell.length_b   1.000
_cell.length_c   1.000
_cell.angle_alpha   90.00
_cell.angle_beta   90.00
_cell.angle_gamma   90.00
#
_symmetry.space_group_name_H-M   'P 1'
#
loop_
_entity.id
_entity.type
_entity.pdbx_description
1 polymer ?
#
loop_
_entity_poly.entity_id
_entity_poly.type
_entity_poly.pdbx_seq_one_letter_code
_entity_poly.pdbx_strand_id
1 'polypeptide(L)'
;MKKLLILIFLVLFPSLSFAHKISAFVDVEGNTVSIESYFSDGTPVKHAEVIVYDSKGNVVLRGKTDKEGEFSFKISKPGTYRAVVNAELGHRAETTFQVGEVSGESQVTKSNEVKSTESTKRTEENSINTEELRKIIRQELHPIHVELLKLEEEESSISYKDIFGGLGWIVGIFGAFMFGYCYRRRNGNAA
;
A
#
# COMPACT_ATOMS: atom_id res chain seq x y z
N MET A 1 -2.77 28.90 38.55
CA MET A 1 -3.82 28.52 37.57
C MET A 1 -3.43 28.80 36.12
N LYS A 2 -3.03 30.03 35.73
CA LYS A 2 -2.61 30.33 34.33
C LYS A 2 -1.48 29.42 33.78
N LYS A 3 -0.45 29.13 34.57
CA LYS A 3 0.65 28.21 34.17
C LYS A 3 0.19 26.77 33.92
N LEU A 4 -0.81 26.30 34.67
CA LEU A 4 -1.40 24.96 34.50
C LEU A 4 -2.23 24.88 33.22
N LEU A 5 -2.96 25.96 32.90
CA LEU A 5 -3.76 26.08 31.68
C LEU A 5 -2.89 26.11 30.41
N ILE A 6 -1.74 26.81 30.45
CA ILE A 6 -0.76 26.83 29.36
C ILE A 6 -0.11 25.45 29.16
N LEU A 7 0.22 24.76 30.25
CA LEU A 7 0.80 23.41 30.18
C LEU A 7 -0.20 22.39 29.59
N ILE A 8 -1.47 22.49 29.97
CA ILE A 8 -2.55 21.66 29.42
C ILE A 8 -2.74 21.93 27.91
N PHE A 9 -2.72 23.20 27.49
CA PHE A 9 -2.83 23.55 26.07
C PHE A 9 -1.65 23.02 25.25
N LEU A 10 -0.43 23.02 25.80
CA LEU A 10 0.76 22.50 25.11
C LEU A 10 0.76 20.98 24.97
N VAL A 11 0.14 20.26 25.92
CA VAL A 11 0.00 18.78 25.86
C VAL A 11 -1.16 18.35 24.94
N LEU A 12 -2.18 19.20 24.79
CA LEU A 12 -3.36 18.93 23.95
C LEU A 12 -3.14 19.20 22.44
N PHE A 13 -2.00 19.77 22.05
CA PHE A 13 -1.61 19.92 20.65
C PHE A 13 -0.59 18.84 20.28
N PRO A 14 -1.04 17.63 19.87
CA PRO A 14 -0.12 16.66 19.29
C PRO A 14 0.54 17.28 18.06
N SER A 15 1.86 17.19 17.97
CA SER A 15 2.58 17.56 16.75
C SER A 15 2.14 16.63 15.62
N LEU A 16 1.65 17.20 14.52
CA LEU A 16 1.38 16.47 13.29
C LEU A 16 2.68 15.80 12.83
N SER A 17 2.79 14.49 13.02
CA SER A 17 3.89 13.71 12.49
C SER A 17 3.59 13.44 11.02
N PHE A 18 4.38 14.03 10.13
CA PHE A 18 4.36 13.71 8.70
C PHE A 18 5.16 12.41 8.47
N ALA A 19 4.56 11.28 8.85
CA ALA A 19 5.06 9.98 8.44
C ALA A 19 4.73 9.79 6.96
N HIS A 20 5.74 9.91 6.09
CA HIS A 20 5.55 9.64 4.67
C HIS A 20 5.31 8.14 4.49
N LYS A 21 4.27 7.79 3.74
CA LYS A 21 3.90 6.39 3.44
C LYS A 21 4.82 5.89 2.31
N ILE A 22 5.25 4.63 2.40
CA ILE A 22 5.76 3.89 1.23
C ILE A 22 4.70 2.91 0.78
N SER A 23 4.71 2.57 -0.51
CA SER A 23 3.83 1.57 -1.10
C SER A 23 4.63 0.32 -1.45
N ALA A 24 3.99 -0.85 -1.36
CA ALA A 24 4.54 -2.12 -1.78
C ALA A 24 3.51 -2.88 -2.62
N PHE A 25 3.86 -3.15 -3.86
CA PHE A 25 3.07 -3.92 -4.81
C PHE A 25 3.64 -5.33 -4.90
N VAL A 26 2.76 -6.32 -5.07
CA VAL A 26 3.16 -7.71 -5.23
C VAL A 26 2.54 -8.26 -6.49
N ASP A 27 3.38 -8.83 -7.34
CA ASP A 27 2.95 -9.64 -8.47
C ASP A 27 3.29 -11.11 -8.22
N VAL A 28 2.40 -12.01 -8.62
CA VAL A 28 2.52 -13.45 -8.39
C VAL A 28 2.35 -14.18 -9.71
N GLU A 29 3.47 -14.61 -10.27
CA GLU A 29 3.54 -15.42 -11.49
C GLU A 29 3.88 -16.88 -11.12
N GLY A 30 2.84 -17.72 -11.01
CA GLY A 30 2.99 -19.11 -10.61
C GLY A 30 3.52 -19.24 -9.18
N ASN A 31 4.77 -19.67 -9.02
CA ASN A 31 5.46 -19.71 -7.72
C ASN A 31 6.47 -18.58 -7.53
N THR A 32 6.63 -17.69 -8.52
CA THR A 32 7.53 -16.55 -8.43
C THR A 32 6.73 -15.36 -7.94
N VAL A 33 7.23 -14.72 -6.89
CA VAL A 33 6.64 -13.55 -6.26
C VAL A 33 7.63 -12.41 -6.43
N SER A 34 7.17 -11.32 -7.02
CA SER A 34 7.93 -10.09 -7.22
C SER A 34 7.32 -8.99 -6.38
N ILE A 35 8.13 -8.31 -5.59
CA ILE A 35 7.71 -7.19 -4.73
C ILE A 35 8.38 -5.93 -5.23
N GLU A 36 7.60 -4.89 -5.48
CA GLU A 36 8.09 -3.58 -5.89
C GLU A 36 7.68 -2.53 -4.88
N SER A 37 8.61 -1.67 -4.45
CA SER A 37 8.31 -0.66 -3.45
C SER A 37 8.76 0.73 -3.88
N TYR A 38 7.87 1.71 -3.65
CA TYR A 38 8.03 3.10 -4.06
C TYR A 38 7.62 4.05 -2.92
N PHE A 39 8.30 5.19 -2.84
CA PHE A 39 7.84 6.35 -2.07
C PHE A 39 6.64 7.01 -2.78
N SER A 40 5.88 7.86 -2.07
CA SER A 40 4.70 8.54 -2.64
C SER A 40 4.99 9.37 -3.90
N ASP A 41 6.23 9.83 -4.08
CA ASP A 41 6.67 10.58 -5.26
C ASP A 41 7.09 9.69 -6.45
N GLY A 42 6.95 8.35 -6.31
CA GLY A 42 7.36 7.36 -7.31
C GLY A 42 8.84 6.96 -7.23
N THR A 43 9.62 7.53 -6.31
CA THR A 43 11.03 7.14 -6.14
C THR A 43 11.12 5.69 -5.66
N PRO A 44 11.98 4.84 -6.24
CA PRO A 44 12.17 3.47 -5.75
C PRO A 44 12.71 3.40 -4.32
N VAL A 45 12.17 2.48 -3.53
CA VAL A 45 12.65 2.20 -2.17
C VAL A 45 13.81 1.22 -2.23
N LYS A 46 15.03 1.74 -2.19
CA LYS A 46 16.26 0.95 -2.40
C LYS A 46 16.76 0.33 -1.11
N HIS A 47 17.27 -0.91 -1.19
CA HIS A 47 17.94 -1.60 -0.08
C HIS A 47 17.11 -1.75 1.21
N ALA A 48 15.79 -1.65 1.11
CA ALA A 48 14.87 -1.84 2.22
C ALA A 48 14.75 -3.31 2.59
N GLU A 49 14.57 -3.61 3.88
CA GLU A 49 14.36 -4.98 4.34
C GLU A 49 12.97 -5.47 3.94
N VAL A 50 12.91 -6.63 3.30
CA VAL A 50 11.65 -7.32 2.98
C VAL A 50 11.54 -8.55 3.85
N ILE A 51 10.43 -8.69 4.58
CA ILE A 51 10.14 -9.86 5.42
C ILE A 51 8.79 -10.44 4.99
N VAL A 52 8.79 -11.73 4.67
CA VAL A 52 7.59 -12.45 4.24
C VAL A 52 7.15 -13.40 5.35
N TYR A 53 5.88 -13.32 5.72
CA TYR A 53 5.25 -14.13 6.76
C TYR A 53 4.22 -15.08 6.16
N ASP A 54 4.07 -16.26 6.73
CA ASP A 54 2.94 -17.17 6.45
C ASP A 54 1.67 -16.74 7.20
N SER A 55 0.56 -17.43 6.95
CA SER A 55 -0.72 -17.20 7.64
C SER A 55 -0.70 -17.45 9.16
N LYS A 56 0.34 -18.13 9.67
CA LYS A 56 0.55 -18.37 11.11
C LYS A 56 1.46 -17.32 11.75
N GLY A 57 1.96 -16.36 10.97
CA GLY A 57 2.86 -15.32 11.44
C GLY A 57 4.34 -15.75 11.53
N ASN A 58 4.70 -16.90 10.97
CA ASN A 58 6.10 -17.32 10.92
C ASN A 58 6.81 -16.63 9.76
N VAL A 59 8.07 -16.26 9.98
CA VAL A 59 8.92 -15.72 8.90
C VAL A 59 9.26 -16.86 7.93
N VAL A 60 8.85 -16.69 6.68
CA VAL A 60 9.13 -17.60 5.57
C VAL A 60 10.44 -17.22 4.89
N LEU A 61 10.66 -15.92 4.72
CA LEU A 61 11.82 -15.39 4.00
C LEU A 61 12.15 -13.97 4.45
N ARG A 62 13.44 -13.60 4.36
CA ARG A 62 13.95 -12.24 4.46
C ARG A 62 14.80 -11.91 3.24
N GLY A 63 14.71 -10.67 2.78
CA GLY A 63 15.46 -10.17 1.64
C GLY A 63 15.66 -8.66 1.72
N LYS A 64 16.20 -8.08 0.65
CA LYS A 64 16.29 -6.64 0.48
C LYS A 64 15.91 -6.24 -0.93
N THR A 65 15.26 -5.09 -1.08
CA THR A 65 15.03 -4.50 -2.40
C THR A 65 16.34 -4.09 -3.05
N ASP A 66 16.37 -4.12 -4.37
CA ASP A 66 17.50 -3.71 -5.18
C ASP A 66 17.51 -2.19 -5.45
N LYS A 67 18.23 -1.75 -6.50
CA LYS A 67 18.34 -0.33 -6.87
C LYS A 67 17.07 0.22 -7.54
N GLU A 68 16.23 -0.65 -8.08
CA GLU A 68 14.97 -0.33 -8.73
C GLU A 68 13.77 -0.53 -7.78
N GLY A 69 14.05 -0.87 -6.52
CA GLY A 69 13.02 -1.08 -5.50
C GLY A 69 12.35 -2.45 -5.58
N GLU A 70 12.93 -3.39 -6.34
CA GLU A 70 12.37 -4.72 -6.57
C GLU A 70 13.01 -5.78 -5.68
N PHE A 71 12.23 -6.78 -5.26
CA PHE A 71 12.71 -8.00 -4.64
C PHE A 71 11.87 -9.20 -5.07
N SER A 72 12.52 -10.19 -5.70
CA SER A 72 11.84 -11.33 -6.32
C SER A 72 12.35 -12.66 -5.78
N PHE A 73 11.43 -13.59 -5.48
CA PHE A 73 11.73 -14.86 -4.84
C PHE A 73 10.70 -15.93 -5.20
N LYS A 74 10.98 -17.19 -4.87
CA LYS A 74 10.07 -18.32 -5.14
C LYS A 74 9.46 -18.86 -3.85
N ILE A 75 8.17 -19.15 -3.88
CA ILE A 75 7.44 -19.80 -2.79
C ILE A 75 6.86 -21.13 -3.29
N SER A 76 7.31 -22.25 -2.74
CA SER A 76 6.84 -23.58 -3.17
C SER A 76 5.50 -24.01 -2.56
N LYS A 77 5.13 -23.43 -1.42
CA LYS A 77 3.90 -23.80 -0.72
C LYS A 77 2.77 -22.88 -1.15
N PRO A 78 1.61 -23.42 -1.57
CA PRO A 78 0.43 -22.60 -1.79
C PRO A 78 -0.05 -22.03 -0.45
N GLY A 79 -0.67 -20.85 -0.48
CA GLY A 79 -1.25 -20.25 0.71
C GLY A 79 -1.26 -18.73 0.67
N THR A 80 -1.72 -18.15 1.78
CA THR A 80 -1.73 -16.70 2.01
C THR A 80 -0.48 -16.27 2.75
N TYR A 81 0.12 -15.18 2.27
CA TYR A 81 1.36 -14.62 2.78
C TYR A 81 1.21 -13.13 3.01
N ARG A 82 2.01 -12.59 3.93
CA ARG A 82 2.11 -11.16 4.20
C ARG A 82 3.54 -10.70 4.00
N ALA A 83 3.77 -9.79 3.06
CA ALA A 83 5.04 -9.09 2.90
C ALA A 83 5.05 -7.80 3.72
N VAL A 84 6.16 -7.55 4.39
CA VAL A 84 6.45 -6.32 5.11
C VAL A 84 7.74 -5.73 4.54
N VAL A 85 7.66 -4.52 4.02
CA VAL A 85 8.81 -3.75 3.53
C VAL A 85 9.14 -2.68 4.57
N ASN A 86 10.31 -2.77 5.18
CA ASN A 86 10.82 -1.80 6.14
C ASN A 86 11.95 -1.02 5.47
N ALA A 87 11.68 0.25 5.17
CA ALA A 87 12.68 1.19 4.73
C ALA A 87 13.27 1.98 5.92
N GLU A 88 14.28 2.81 5.63
CA GLU A 88 14.93 3.62 6.66
C GLU A 88 13.97 4.66 7.28
N LEU A 89 14.32 5.18 8.46
CA LEU A 89 13.59 6.26 9.14
C LEU A 89 12.13 5.95 9.48
N GLY A 90 11.76 4.67 9.60
CA GLY A 90 10.43 4.24 10.04
C GLY A 90 9.38 4.11 8.92
N HIS A 91 9.79 4.24 7.65
CA HIS A 91 8.92 4.00 6.51
C HIS A 91 8.60 2.50 6.38
N ARG A 92 7.31 2.16 6.31
CA ARG A 92 6.86 0.77 6.34
C ARG A 92 5.63 0.57 5.46
N ALA A 93 5.68 -0.48 4.64
CA ALA A 93 4.54 -0.96 3.87
C ALA A 93 4.24 -2.41 4.24
N GLU A 94 2.96 -2.78 4.23
CA GLU A 94 2.51 -4.16 4.40
C GLU A 94 1.51 -4.50 3.30
N THR A 95 1.60 -5.72 2.78
CA THR A 95 0.69 -6.22 1.76
C THR A 95 0.49 -7.72 1.90
N THR A 96 -0.71 -8.19 1.59
CA THR A 96 -1.09 -9.60 1.67
C THR A 96 -1.32 -10.13 0.28
N PHE A 97 -0.79 -11.32 -0.03
CA PHE A 97 -0.89 -11.95 -1.34
C PHE A 97 -1.14 -13.45 -1.20
N GLN A 98 -1.61 -14.08 -2.27
CA GLN A 98 -1.89 -15.52 -2.32
C GLN A 98 -1.05 -16.18 -3.39
N VAL A 99 -0.49 -17.34 -3.07
CA VAL A 99 0.21 -18.21 -4.02
C VAL A 99 -0.62 -19.47 -4.23
N GLY A 100 -0.94 -19.79 -5.48
CA GLY A 100 -1.73 -20.96 -5.85
C GLY A 100 -0.91 -22.25 -5.89
N GLU A 101 -1.60 -23.39 -6.03
CA GLU A 101 -0.93 -24.69 -6.26
C GLU A 101 -0.31 -24.73 -7.65
N VAL A 102 1.02 -24.81 -7.70
CA VAL A 102 1.73 -25.12 -8.95
C VAL A 102 1.72 -26.63 -9.13
N SER A 103 0.69 -27.15 -9.80
CA SER A 103 0.76 -28.49 -10.38
C SER A 103 1.88 -28.48 -11.42
N GLY A 104 2.99 -29.14 -11.10
CA GLY A 104 4.07 -29.34 -12.05
C GLY A 104 3.65 -30.32 -13.13
N GLU A 105 3.10 -29.84 -14.24
CA GLU A 105 3.39 -30.35 -15.59
C GLU A 105 2.85 -29.43 -16.68
N SER A 106 3.68 -29.23 -17.71
CA SER A 106 3.30 -28.61 -18.97
C SER A 106 2.10 -29.31 -19.60
N GLN A 107 0.99 -28.60 -19.81
CA GLN A 107 -0.03 -28.87 -20.84
C GLN A 107 -0.57 -27.51 -21.28
N VAL A 108 -0.19 -26.93 -22.43
CA VAL A 108 -0.54 -27.33 -23.80
C VAL A 108 -1.99 -27.85 -23.88
N THR A 109 -2.94 -26.91 -23.89
CA THR A 109 -4.27 -27.17 -24.44
C THR A 109 -4.18 -27.02 -25.96
N LYS A 110 -4.25 -28.15 -26.67
CA LYS A 110 -4.23 -28.25 -28.14
C LYS A 110 -5.62 -28.66 -28.63
N SER A 111 -6.17 -27.92 -29.59
CA SER A 111 -7.22 -28.35 -30.56
C SER A 111 -7.46 -27.17 -31.51
N ASN A 112 -7.29 -27.19 -32.84
CA ASN A 112 -6.96 -28.17 -33.88
C ASN A 112 -6.28 -27.37 -35.03
N GLU A 113 -5.09 -27.73 -35.53
CA GLU A 113 -4.83 -28.60 -36.68
C GLU A 113 -5.56 -28.26 -38.01
N VAL A 114 -4.84 -27.63 -38.96
CA VAL A 114 -4.70 -28.14 -40.34
C VAL A 114 -3.27 -27.89 -40.82
N LYS A 115 -2.69 -28.96 -41.35
CA LYS A 115 -1.33 -29.11 -41.89
C LYS A 115 -1.37 -28.92 -43.40
N SER A 116 -0.56 -28.01 -43.95
CA SER A 116 -0.14 -27.98 -45.36
C SER A 116 1.22 -27.29 -45.51
N THR A 117 2.25 -28.13 -45.64
CA THR A 117 3.38 -28.05 -46.58
C THR A 117 3.86 -26.68 -47.08
N GLU A 118 5.04 -26.30 -46.59
CA GLU A 118 6.22 -25.86 -47.34
C GLU A 118 6.03 -25.06 -48.65
N SER A 119 6.33 -23.75 -48.60
CA SER A 119 6.87 -22.98 -49.74
C SER A 119 7.71 -21.78 -49.28
N THR A 120 9.02 -21.98 -49.39
CA THR A 120 10.10 -21.03 -49.68
C THR A 120 9.71 -19.66 -50.29
N LYS A 121 9.98 -18.55 -49.59
CA LYS A 121 10.95 -17.46 -49.95
C LYS A 121 10.71 -16.14 -49.17
N ARG A 122 11.81 -15.64 -48.59
CA ARG A 122 12.24 -14.22 -48.41
C ARG A 122 11.59 -13.31 -47.33
N THR A 123 12.48 -12.89 -46.42
CA THR A 123 12.74 -11.51 -45.91
C THR A 123 12.45 -11.27 -44.42
N GLU A 124 13.55 -11.02 -43.70
CA GLU A 124 13.81 -10.12 -42.54
C GLU A 124 12.83 -10.00 -41.34
N GLU A 125 13.47 -9.86 -40.17
CA GLU A 125 13.00 -9.24 -38.92
C GLU A 125 11.74 -9.79 -38.22
N ASN A 126 11.94 -10.59 -37.16
CA ASN A 126 11.28 -10.39 -35.86
C ASN A 126 11.69 -11.50 -34.87
N SER A 127 12.86 -11.37 -34.25
CA SER A 127 13.08 -11.91 -32.92
C SER A 127 12.66 -10.84 -31.92
N ILE A 128 11.35 -10.75 -31.63
CA ILE A 128 10.86 -9.84 -30.59
C ILE A 128 11.49 -10.32 -29.28
N ASN A 129 12.44 -9.54 -28.79
CA ASN A 129 13.15 -9.80 -27.53
C ASN A 129 12.15 -9.55 -26.39
N THR A 130 11.75 -10.61 -25.70
CA THR A 130 10.76 -10.56 -24.61
C THR A 130 11.19 -9.60 -23.49
N GLU A 131 12.49 -9.36 -23.35
CA GLU A 131 13.06 -8.41 -22.39
C GLU A 131 12.87 -6.94 -22.80
N GLU A 132 12.95 -6.61 -24.10
CA GLU A 132 12.66 -5.26 -24.58
C GLU A 132 11.16 -4.96 -24.47
N LEU A 133 10.32 -5.95 -24.75
CA LEU A 133 8.87 -5.81 -24.58
C LEU A 133 8.48 -5.60 -23.11
N ARG A 134 9.09 -6.34 -22.17
CA ARG A 134 8.92 -6.11 -20.73
C ARG A 134 9.38 -4.71 -20.30
N LYS A 135 10.51 -4.24 -20.85
CA LYS A 135 11.03 -2.91 -20.56
C LYS A 135 10.09 -1.81 -21.06
N ILE A 136 9.50 -1.97 -22.25
CA ILE A 136 8.52 -1.04 -22.82
C ILE A 136 7.23 -1.03 -22.00
N ILE A 137 6.71 -2.21 -21.63
CA ILE A 137 5.50 -2.34 -20.81
C ILE A 137 5.72 -1.70 -19.43
N ARG A 138 6.87 -1.92 -18.78
CA ARG A 138 7.20 -1.31 -17.49
C ARG A 138 7.32 0.20 -17.58
N GLN A 139 7.88 0.73 -18.67
CA GLN A 139 8.00 2.17 -18.90
C GLN A 139 6.62 2.84 -19.07
N GLU A 140 5.66 2.16 -19.71
CA GLU A 140 4.29 2.66 -19.93
C GLU A 140 3.35 2.44 -18.73
N LEU A 141 3.61 1.46 -17.86
CA LEU A 141 2.80 1.24 -16.64
C LEU A 141 3.19 2.18 -15.49
N HIS A 142 4.39 2.74 -15.51
CA HIS A 142 4.86 3.69 -14.49
C HIS A 142 3.92 4.90 -14.28
N PRO A 143 3.45 5.61 -15.31
CA PRO A 143 2.52 6.74 -15.12
C PRO A 143 1.19 6.30 -14.48
N ILE A 144 0.70 5.08 -14.76
CA ILE A 144 -0.55 4.57 -14.21
C ILE A 144 -0.43 4.30 -12.70
N HIS A 145 0.70 3.74 -12.26
CA HIS A 145 0.95 3.54 -10.82
C HIS A 145 1.02 4.86 -10.06
N VAL A 146 1.65 5.89 -10.64
CA VAL A 146 1.69 7.23 -10.05
C VAL A 146 0.29 7.84 -9.93
N GLU A 147 -0.56 7.65 -10.93
CA GLU A 147 -1.94 8.14 -10.90
C GLU A 147 -2.79 7.42 -9.84
N LEU A 148 -2.63 6.10 -9.69
CA LEU A 148 -3.30 5.33 -8.63
C LEU A 148 -2.86 5.77 -7.23
N LEU A 149 -1.56 6.01 -7.02
CA LEU A 149 -1.03 6.50 -5.75
C LEU A 149 -1.59 7.88 -5.40
N LYS A 150 -1.74 8.75 -6.41
CA LYS A 150 -2.30 10.09 -6.25
C LYS A 150 -3.80 10.06 -5.90
N LEU A 151 -4.56 9.14 -6.48
CA LEU A 151 -5.98 8.95 -6.15
C LEU A 151 -6.16 8.42 -4.73
N GLU A 152 -5.32 7.48 -4.29
CA GLU A 152 -5.35 6.99 -2.90
C GLU A 152 -4.94 8.08 -1.88
N GLU A 153 -4.01 8.95 -2.25
CA GLU A 153 -3.64 10.12 -1.44
C GLU A 153 -4.76 11.16 -1.36
N GLU A 154 -5.51 11.37 -2.45
CA GLU A 154 -6.65 12.30 -2.48
C GLU A 154 -7.82 11.80 -1.63
N GLU A 155 -8.13 10.50 -1.68
CA GLU A 155 -9.23 9.88 -0.92
C GLU A 155 -8.92 9.77 0.59
N SER A 156 -7.64 9.64 0.96
CA SER A 156 -7.21 9.53 2.36
C SER A 156 -6.98 10.86 3.07
N SER A 157 -7.27 12.00 2.41
CA SER A 157 -7.19 13.30 3.06
C SER A 157 -8.35 13.47 4.04
N ILE A 158 -8.06 13.32 5.34
CA ILE A 158 -8.99 13.68 6.42
C ILE A 158 -9.40 15.13 6.18
N SER A 159 -10.66 15.34 5.78
CA SER A 159 -11.13 16.67 5.41
C SER A 159 -11.15 17.54 6.66
N TYR A 160 -10.68 18.79 6.53
CA TYR A 160 -10.76 19.77 7.61
C TYR A 160 -12.21 19.90 8.13
N LYS A 161 -13.20 19.68 7.26
CA LYS A 161 -14.63 19.71 7.59
C LYS A 161 -15.02 18.63 8.61
N ASP A 162 -14.42 17.44 8.55
CA ASP A 162 -14.74 16.34 9.47
C ASP A 162 -14.17 16.60 10.87
N ILE A 163 -12.95 17.16 10.92
CA ILE A 163 -12.28 17.53 12.18
C ILE A 163 -13.04 18.66 12.87
N PHE A 164 -13.28 19.78 12.17
CA PHE A 164 -13.97 20.92 12.75
C PHE A 164 -15.47 20.63 12.98
N GLY A 165 -16.08 19.80 12.14
CA GLY A 165 -17.45 19.32 12.32
C GLY A 165 -17.61 18.47 13.59
N GLY A 166 -16.71 17.49 13.79
CA GLY A 166 -16.68 16.68 15.00
C GLY A 166 -16.40 17.50 16.27
N LEU A 167 -15.43 18.41 16.21
CA LEU A 167 -15.11 19.31 17.32
C LEU A 167 -16.29 20.24 17.66
N GLY A 168 -16.99 20.75 16.66
CA GLY A 168 -18.19 21.56 16.83
C GLY A 168 -19.31 20.81 17.55
N TRP A 169 -19.52 19.54 17.21
CA TRP A 169 -20.51 18.68 17.90
C TRP A 169 -20.17 18.46 19.38
N ILE A 170 -18.90 18.19 19.69
CA ILE A 170 -18.44 17.99 21.07
C ILE A 170 -18.65 19.27 21.90
N VAL A 171 -18.19 20.42 21.38
CA VAL A 171 -18.33 21.71 22.07
C VAL A 171 -19.81 22.11 22.17
N GLY A 172 -20.62 21.82 21.15
CA GLY A 172 -22.04 22.13 21.12
C GLY A 172 -22.85 21.36 22.16
N ILE A 173 -22.70 20.02 22.21
CA ILE A 173 -23.38 19.19 23.22
C ILE A 173 -22.94 19.57 24.62
N PHE A 174 -21.63 19.74 24.83
CA PHE A 174 -21.09 20.14 26.14
C PHE A 174 -21.60 21.51 26.58
N GLY A 175 -21.68 22.47 25.66
CA GLY A 175 -22.24 23.80 25.88
C GLY A 175 -23.73 23.75 26.26
N ALA A 176 -24.54 22.96 25.55
CA ALA A 176 -25.95 22.77 25.87
C ALA A 176 -26.16 22.11 27.24
N PHE A 177 -25.35 21.09 27.56
CA PHE A 177 -25.34 20.45 28.88
C PHE A 177 -25.01 21.45 30.00
N MET A 178 -23.94 22.22 29.83
CA MET A 178 -23.52 23.24 30.81
C MET A 178 -24.55 24.36 30.95
N PHE A 179 -25.18 24.79 29.85
CA PHE A 179 -26.26 25.77 29.89
C PHE A 179 -27.46 25.24 30.69
N GLY A 180 -27.90 24.01 30.43
CA GLY A 180 -28.95 23.35 31.19
C GLY A 180 -28.60 23.18 32.66
N TYR A 181 -27.37 22.77 32.98
CA TYR A 181 -26.88 22.64 34.35
C TYR A 181 -26.89 23.98 35.11
N CYS A 182 -26.37 25.05 34.50
CA CYS A 182 -26.38 26.39 35.07
C CYS A 182 -27.80 26.96 35.22
N TYR A 183 -28.67 26.74 34.22
CA TYR A 183 -30.06 27.16 34.25
C TYR A 183 -30.83 26.49 35.40
N ARG A 184 -30.65 25.18 35.58
CA ARG A 184 -31.31 24.40 36.63
C ARG A 184 -30.81 24.78 38.04
N ARG A 185 -29.53 25.07 38.19
CA ARG A 185 -28.95 25.55 39.47
C ARG A 185 -29.45 26.94 39.85
N ARG A 186 -29.65 27.82 38.87
CA ARG A 186 -30.15 29.19 39.10
C ARG A 186 -31.63 29.21 39.50
N ASN A 187 -32.44 28.30 38.94
CA ASN A 187 -33.87 28.20 39.27
C ASN A 187 -34.18 27.23 40.43
N GLY A 188 -33.27 26.31 40.76
CA GLY A 188 -33.42 25.38 41.88
C GLY A 188 -33.08 25.97 43.26
N ASN A 189 -32.50 27.17 43.31
CA ASN A 189 -32.24 27.94 44.55
C ASN A 189 -33.33 29.01 44.83
N ALA A 190 -34.47 28.94 44.12
CA ALA A 190 -35.59 29.88 44.26
C ALA A 190 -36.82 29.26 44.95
N ALA A 191 -36.66 28.13 45.64
CA ALA A 191 -37.69 27.49 46.47
C ALA A 191 -37.18 27.33 47.91
#